data_AF-A0A557WXH3-F1
#
_entry.id   AF-A0A557WXH3-F1
#
_cell.length_a   1.000
_cell.length_b   1.000
_cell.length_c   1.000
_cell.angle_alpha   90.00
_cell.angle_beta   90.00
_cell.angle_gamma   90.00
#
_symmetry.space_group_name_H-M   'P 1'
#
loop_
_entity.id
_entity.type
_entity.pdbx_description
1 polymer ?
#
loop_
_entity_poly.entity_id
_entity_poly.type
_entity_poly.pdbx_seq_one_letter_code
_entity_poly.pdbx_strand_id
1 'polypeptide(L)'
;MNIRRMQLDVDKAIARPDLVELAAAIDGVTGVEACNITVSEIDLETVGLQVTVEGGSIDAKQLIRTIEKAGAAVHSIDEIVVGDRIVERVPRAR
;
A
#
# COMPACT_ATOMS: atom_id res chain seq x y z
N MET A 1 -0.28 5.97 17.36
CA MET A 1 0.72 6.53 16.43
C MET A 1 -0.04 7.06 15.22
N ASN A 2 0.09 8.34 14.89
CA ASN A 2 -0.63 8.92 13.75
C ASN A 2 0.15 8.58 12.46
N ILE A 3 -0.24 7.50 11.78
CA ILE A 3 0.33 7.12 10.48
C ILE A 3 -0.38 7.96 9.40
N ARG A 4 0.42 8.65 8.60
CA ARG A 4 -0.04 9.58 7.56
C ARG A 4 0.12 9.03 6.15
N ARG A 5 1.22 8.34 5.88
CA ARG A 5 1.50 7.67 4.61
C ARG A 5 2.18 6.34 4.85
N MET A 6 1.85 5.35 4.03
CA MET A 6 2.61 4.11 3.93
C MET A 6 2.82 3.78 2.45
N GLN A 7 4.00 3.28 2.12
CA GLN A 7 4.28 2.65 0.85
C GLN A 7 4.59 1.18 1.09
N LEU A 8 3.92 0.31 0.35
CA LEU A 8 4.00 -1.14 0.48
C LEU A 8 4.44 -1.76 -0.84
N ASP A 9 5.35 -2.72 -0.76
CA ASP A 9 5.64 -3.66 -1.84
C ASP A 9 4.66 -4.82 -1.73
N VAL A 10 3.86 -5.06 -2.78
CA VAL A 10 2.73 -5.98 -2.75
C VAL A 10 2.75 -6.87 -3.98
N ASP A 11 2.71 -8.19 -3.78
CA ASP A 11 2.54 -9.17 -4.84
C ASP A 11 1.10 -9.63 -4.95
N LYS A 12 0.63 -9.87 -6.16
CA LYS A 12 -0.64 -10.57 -6.38
C LYS A 12 -0.53 -11.57 -7.51
N ALA A 13 -1.43 -12.55 -7.54
CA ALA A 13 -1.57 -13.41 -8.69
C ALA A 13 -2.06 -12.61 -9.92
N ILE A 14 -1.69 -13.05 -11.12
CA ILE A 14 -2.14 -12.43 -12.36
C ILE A 14 -3.67 -12.53 -12.55
N ALA A 15 -4.28 -13.59 -12.02
CA ALA A 15 -5.70 -13.88 -12.20
C ALA A 15 -6.63 -12.97 -11.37
N ARG A 16 -6.37 -12.87 -10.05
CA ARG A 16 -7.15 -12.07 -9.09
C ARG A 16 -6.29 -11.80 -7.84
N PRO A 17 -6.54 -10.71 -7.10
CA PRO A 17 -7.50 -9.63 -7.40
C PRO A 17 -7.06 -8.76 -8.58
N ASP A 18 -7.99 -8.01 -9.18
CA ASP A 18 -7.63 -6.90 -10.07
C ASP A 18 -7.30 -5.62 -9.26
N LEU A 19 -6.75 -4.60 -9.93
CA LEU A 19 -6.35 -3.37 -9.24
C LEU A 19 -7.53 -2.61 -8.63
N VAL A 20 -8.72 -2.71 -9.24
CA VAL A 20 -9.91 -2.00 -8.76
C VAL A 20 -10.45 -2.68 -7.51
N GLU A 21 -10.49 -4.01 -7.47
CA GLU A 21 -10.84 -4.78 -6.27
C GLU A 21 -9.90 -4.47 -5.11
N LEU A 22 -8.59 -4.42 -5.38
CA LEU A 22 -7.59 -4.13 -4.36
C LEU A 22 -7.71 -2.67 -3.86
N ALA A 23 -7.90 -1.71 -4.77
CA ALA A 23 -8.11 -0.31 -4.41
C ALA A 23 -9.37 -0.11 -3.57
N ALA A 24 -10.48 -0.75 -3.94
CA ALA A 24 -11.74 -0.69 -3.19
C ALA A 24 -11.61 -1.31 -1.79
N ALA A 25 -10.85 -2.40 -1.67
CA ALA A 25 -10.57 -3.00 -0.36
C ALA A 25 -9.77 -2.04 0.54
N ILE A 26 -8.72 -1.41 -0.02
CA ILE A 26 -7.86 -0.47 0.70
C ILE A 26 -8.61 0.81 1.10
N ASP A 27 -9.47 1.35 0.22
CA ASP A 27 -10.29 2.54 0.49
C ASP A 27 -11.22 2.36 1.71
N GLY A 28 -11.67 1.13 1.97
CA GLY A 28 -12.49 0.80 3.15
C GLY A 28 -11.73 0.70 4.48
N VAL A 29 -10.41 0.90 4.50
CA VAL A 29 -9.59 0.79 5.72
C VAL A 29 -9.67 2.07 6.55
N THR A 30 -9.76 1.92 7.88
CA THR A 30 -9.86 3.05 8.80
C THR A 30 -8.65 3.97 8.67
N GLY A 31 -8.92 5.25 8.41
CA GLY A 31 -7.90 6.29 8.32
C GLY A 31 -7.23 6.42 6.94
N VAL A 32 -7.61 5.58 5.96
CA VAL A 32 -7.24 5.81 4.56
C VAL A 32 -8.14 6.89 3.96
N GLU A 33 -7.55 7.88 3.31
CA GLU A 33 -8.23 8.96 2.60
C GLU A 33 -7.92 8.93 1.09
N ALA A 34 -6.77 8.37 0.71
CA ALA A 34 -6.37 8.18 -0.67
C ALA A 34 -5.48 6.94 -0.84
N CYS A 35 -5.57 6.32 -2.02
CA CYS A 35 -4.75 5.19 -2.41
C CYS A 35 -4.24 5.36 -3.86
N ASN A 36 -2.98 5.00 -4.09
CA ASN A 36 -2.38 4.83 -5.40
C ASN A 36 -1.84 3.40 -5.50
N ILE A 37 -2.14 2.71 -6.60
CA ILE A 37 -1.57 1.39 -6.90
C ILE A 37 -0.93 1.48 -8.28
N THR A 38 0.35 1.18 -8.36
CA THR A 38 1.13 1.17 -9.60
C THR A 38 1.75 -0.21 -9.80
N VAL A 39 1.64 -0.77 -11.00
CA VAL A 39 2.32 -2.03 -11.34
C VAL A 39 3.81 -1.75 -11.48
N SER A 40 4.63 -2.41 -10.67
CA SER A 40 6.09 -2.31 -10.71
C SER A 40 6.68 -3.33 -11.70
N GLU A 41 6.20 -4.57 -11.64
CA GLU A 41 6.65 -5.66 -12.51
C GLU A 41 5.56 -6.70 -12.79
N ILE A 42 5.74 -7.48 -13.86
CA ILE A 42 4.85 -8.57 -14.26
C ILE A 42 5.71 -9.77 -14.62
N ASP A 43 5.47 -10.89 -13.92
CA ASP A 43 6.08 -12.19 -14.18
C ASP A 43 5.05 -13.18 -14.75
N LEU A 44 5.43 -14.45 -14.87
CA LEU A 44 4.59 -15.51 -15.45
C LEU A 44 3.25 -15.68 -14.71
N GLU A 45 3.27 -15.67 -13.37
CA GLU A 45 2.08 -15.94 -12.54
C GLU A 45 1.80 -14.82 -11.52
N THR A 46 2.74 -13.89 -11.33
CA THR A 46 2.72 -12.84 -10.32
C THR A 46 2.79 -11.44 -10.94
N VAL A 47 2.22 -10.47 -10.23
CA VAL A 47 2.29 -9.05 -10.56
C VAL A 47 2.75 -8.33 -9.31
N GLY A 48 3.89 -7.67 -9.38
CA GLY A 48 4.40 -6.79 -8.34
C GLY A 48 3.73 -5.42 -8.42
N LEU A 49 3.39 -4.87 -7.26
CA LEU A 49 2.67 -3.61 -7.10
C LEU A 49 3.35 -2.72 -6.06
N GLN A 50 3.47 -1.44 -6.39
CA GLN A 50 3.75 -0.39 -5.42
C GLN A 50 2.42 0.22 -4.96
N VAL A 51 2.07 0.00 -3.70
CA VAL A 51 0.83 0.53 -3.08
C VAL A 51 1.20 1.67 -2.15
N THR A 52 0.70 2.86 -2.44
CA THR A 52 0.84 4.03 -1.56
C THR A 52 -0.51 4.43 -1.00
N VAL A 53 -0.61 4.58 0.32
CA VAL A 53 -1.81 5.09 0.99
C VAL A 53 -1.50 6.36 1.76
N GLU A 54 -2.46 7.28 1.79
CA GLU A 54 -2.42 8.49 2.61
C GLU A 54 -3.70 8.67 3.41
N GLY A 55 -3.60 9.31 4.56
CA GLY A 55 -4.76 9.73 5.36
C GLY A 55 -4.43 10.09 6.81
N GLY A 56 -5.42 9.93 7.69
CA GLY A 56 -5.35 10.27 9.10
C GLY A 56 -5.42 9.05 10.00
N SER A 57 -4.35 8.76 10.75
CA SER A 57 -4.28 7.63 11.69
C SER A 57 -4.60 6.27 11.05
N ILE A 58 -3.96 5.99 9.91
CA ILE A 58 -4.11 4.73 9.17
C ILE A 58 -3.86 3.54 10.10
N ASP A 59 -4.80 2.60 10.15
CA ASP A 59 -4.60 1.32 10.84
C ASP A 59 -3.76 0.38 9.96
N ALA A 60 -2.43 0.42 10.15
CA ALA A 60 -1.49 -0.42 9.41
C ALA A 60 -1.78 -1.92 9.50
N LYS A 61 -2.27 -2.41 10.66
CA LYS A 61 -2.57 -3.83 10.83
C LYS A 61 -3.83 -4.22 10.06
N GLN A 62 -4.85 -3.35 10.08
CA GLN A 62 -6.05 -3.53 9.27
C GLN A 62 -5.70 -3.50 7.79
N LEU A 63 -4.89 -2.52 7.35
CA LEU A 63 -4.46 -2.38 5.96
C LEU A 63 -3.80 -3.64 5.41
N ILE A 64 -2.78 -4.14 6.10
CA ILE A 64 -2.05 -5.37 5.68
C ILE A 64 -3.03 -6.56 5.60
N ARG A 65 -3.86 -6.76 6.63
CA ARG A 65 -4.85 -7.84 6.63
C ARG A 65 -5.88 -7.72 5.52
N THR A 66 -6.27 -6.50 5.15
CA THR A 66 -7.22 -6.26 4.07
C THR A 66 -6.61 -6.60 2.72
N ILE A 67 -5.36 -6.22 2.47
CA ILE A 67 -4.60 -6.60 1.27
C ILE A 67 -4.46 -8.13 1.18
N GLU A 68 -4.08 -8.77 2.29
CA GLU A 68 -3.95 -10.23 2.37
C GLU A 68 -5.28 -10.95 2.09
N LYS A 69 -6.38 -10.46 2.68
CA LYS A 69 -7.71 -11.02 2.45
C LYS A 69 -8.23 -10.83 1.02
N ALA A 70 -7.77 -9.80 0.33
CA ALA A 70 -8.11 -9.57 -1.07
C ALA A 70 -7.39 -10.55 -2.02
N GLY A 71 -6.42 -11.33 -1.52
CA GLY A 71 -5.65 -12.30 -2.31
C GLY A 71 -4.31 -11.77 -2.84
N ALA A 72 -3.80 -10.69 -2.24
CA ALA A 72 -2.45 -10.19 -2.46
C ALA A 72 -1.56 -10.49 -1.23
N ALA A 73 -0.25 -10.28 -1.32
CA ALA A 73 0.70 -10.47 -0.24
C ALA A 73 1.54 -9.21 -0.06
N VAL A 74 1.68 -8.71 1.15
CA VAL A 74 2.57 -7.59 1.45
C VAL A 74 3.98 -8.13 1.68
N HIS A 75 4.91 -7.83 0.78
CA HIS A 75 6.30 -8.27 0.85
C HIS A 75 7.12 -7.40 1.83
N SER A 76 6.96 -6.07 1.74
CA SER A 76 7.61 -5.12 2.64
C SER A 76 6.82 -3.82 2.83
N ILE A 77 7.18 -3.10 3.90
CA ILE A 77 6.82 -1.68 4.09
C ILE A 77 8.05 -0.87 3.68
N ASP A 78 7.98 -0.22 2.53
CA ASP A 78 9.12 0.49 1.93
C ASP A 78 9.25 1.92 2.46
N GLU A 79 8.13 2.55 2.80
CA GLU A 79 8.09 3.88 3.39
C GLU A 79 7.00 3.96 4.47
N ILE A 80 7.28 4.71 5.54
CA ILE A 80 6.29 5.09 6.53
C ILE A 80 6.49 6.55 6.93
N VAL A 81 5.40 7.31 6.98
CA VAL A 81 5.39 8.70 7.44
C VAL A 81 4.40 8.83 8.58
N VAL A 82 4.87 9.39 9.70
CA VAL A 82 4.10 9.53 10.94
C VAL A 82 4.15 10.97 11.48
N GLY A 83 3.11 11.36 12.22
CA GLY A 83 3.02 12.68 12.86
C GLY A 83 1.97 13.59 12.23
N ASP A 84 2.07 14.89 12.47
CA ASP A 84 1.01 15.83 12.09
C ASP A 84 1.10 16.32 10.64
N ARG A 85 2.22 16.05 9.95
CA ARG A 85 2.46 16.41 8.55
C ARG A 85 3.24 15.34 7.82
N ILE A 86 3.20 15.36 6.50
CA ILE A 86 4.07 14.54 5.67
C ILE A 86 5.49 15.11 5.71
N VAL A 87 6.47 14.23 5.91
CA VAL A 87 7.89 14.54 5.77
C VAL A 87 8.41 13.76 4.56
N GLU A 88 8.65 14.47 3.47
CA GLU A 88 9.14 13.85 2.23
C GLU A 88 10.58 13.33 2.41
N ARG A 89 10.86 12.15 1.87
CA ARG A 89 12.20 11.56 1.87
C ARG A 89 13.13 12.43 1.01
N VAL A 90 14.14 13.05 1.64
CA VAL A 90 15.22 13.74 0.93
C VAL A 90 16.23 12.69 0.43
N PRO A 91 16.38 12.48 -0.89
CA PRO A 91 17.37 11.55 -1.41
C PRO A 91 18.78 12.00 -1.01
N ARG A 92 19.64 11.06 -0.60
CA ARG A 92 21.05 11.38 -0.41
C ARG A 92 21.67 11.64 -1.78
N ALA A 93 22.14 12.87 -2.02
CA ALA A 93 23.05 13.14 -3.12
C ALA A 93 24.34 12.35 -2.85
N ARG A 94 24.77 11.56 -3.83
CA ARG A 94 26.02 10.78 -3.76
C ARG A 94 27.18 11.61 -4.28
#